data_AF-A0A0K2YSY8-F1
#
_entry.id   AF-A0A0K2YSY8-F1
#
_cell.length_a   1.000
_cell.length_b   1.000
_cell.length_c   1.000
_cell.angle_alpha   90.00
_cell.angle_beta   90.00
_cell.angle_gamma   90.00
#
_symmetry.space_group_name_H-M   'P 1'
#
loop_
_entity.id
_entity.type
_entity.pdbx_description
1 polymer ?
#
loop_
_entity_poly.entity_id
_entity_poly.type
_entity_poly.pdbx_seq_one_letter_code
_entity_poly.pdbx_strand_id
1 'polypeptide(L)'
;MGGHIRSLTTVLLTVVGATFAFAPPQAHGFAEDICYTPGGAPPHNCAPLPPPCPVDDPNGPLCGLEAFVRYGYTLRQPLGGRSLVHSDSTYIIARTVGFSERDAYWIAAYDEATDLGTFVPRDADGAPVPDAAALTTADISGLVRTHFATGGFLFHFLPTMRDLRDPEPDGLRPDVDDPAHEVMLTHVRRWAMAGPGTAAPLCTGGFTNPSASGDYATGTECFADPEAAQINGTYSVQAPLAIPFTNVTGPQVISDGVLAPQFDSWVGAESWNARIGIYLHALADRISHHACTDAGTVTAPSPERPDFRIDLNKPACDQGPHAVRHEYETGVDFGALEPEDQTTEAALSMIYDELVEFARVRGTLDSQALTPTVKSALLVDGLLPALQHRNPVERLNAVTEVGCRGGIPAFPGSPVCGG
;
A
#
# COMPACT_ATOMS: atom_id res chain seq x y z
N MET A 1 4.08 80.84 11.57
CA MET A 1 3.36 80.02 10.58
C MET A 1 4.43 79.31 9.77
N GLY A 2 4.88 78.11 10.14
CA GLY A 2 4.14 76.84 10.06
C GLY A 2 4.46 76.24 8.68
N GLY A 3 4.97 75.03 8.50
CA GLY A 3 5.39 73.97 9.42
C GLY A 3 6.06 72.89 8.57
N HIS A 4 7.04 72.20 9.16
CA HIS A 4 7.78 71.10 8.56
C HIS A 4 6.86 69.95 8.11
N ILE A 5 7.05 69.48 6.87
CA ILE A 5 6.44 68.24 6.39
C ILE A 5 7.28 67.06 6.94
N ARG A 6 6.70 66.38 7.93
CA ARG A 6 7.09 65.05 8.45
C ARG A 6 6.78 64.01 7.36
N SER A 7 7.71 63.14 6.98
CA SER A 7 8.15 61.90 7.65
C SER A 7 7.14 60.74 7.59
N LEU A 8 7.61 59.63 6.98
CA LEU A 8 7.32 58.22 7.26
C LEU A 8 5.88 57.70 7.10
N THR A 9 5.62 56.92 6.04
CA THR A 9 5.19 55.51 6.18
C THR A 9 5.33 54.76 4.84
N THR A 10 6.49 54.17 4.59
CA THR A 10 6.59 53.02 3.67
C THR A 10 6.45 51.79 4.55
N VAL A 11 5.27 51.16 4.51
CA VAL A 11 5.05 49.86 5.15
C VAL A 11 5.83 48.84 4.34
N LEU A 12 7.03 48.51 4.80
CA LEU A 12 7.77 47.34 4.35
C LEU A 12 7.00 46.12 4.88
N LEU A 13 6.23 45.46 4.02
CA LEU A 13 5.77 44.11 4.29
C LEU A 13 6.98 43.18 4.13
N THR A 14 7.74 43.03 5.21
CA THR A 14 8.77 42.01 5.32
C THR A 14 8.05 40.67 5.40
N VAL A 15 7.88 40.00 4.26
CA VAL A 15 7.55 38.57 4.23
C VAL A 15 8.78 37.88 4.82
N VAL A 16 8.70 37.57 6.11
CA VAL A 16 9.57 36.58 6.73
C VAL A 16 9.22 35.27 6.03
N GLY A 17 10.03 34.91 5.03
CA GLY A 17 10.08 33.57 4.47
C GLY A 17 10.58 32.63 5.56
N ALA A 18 9.67 32.27 6.47
CA ALA A 18 9.82 31.06 7.22
C ALA A 18 9.68 29.94 6.19
N THR A 19 10.82 29.36 5.83
CA THR A 19 10.92 27.99 5.32
C THR A 19 10.31 27.07 6.38
N PHE A 20 8.98 27.05 6.45
CA PHE A 20 8.27 25.88 6.93
C PHE A 20 8.59 24.80 5.90
N ALA A 21 9.55 23.95 6.25
CA ALA A 21 9.56 22.58 5.79
C ALA A 21 8.25 21.95 6.27
N PHE A 22 7.16 22.27 5.58
CA PHE A 22 5.97 21.43 5.64
C PHE A 22 6.45 20.10 5.07
N ALA A 23 6.60 19.10 5.95
CA ALA A 23 6.63 17.74 5.48
C ALA A 23 5.44 17.57 4.53
N PRO A 24 5.63 16.95 3.35
CA PRO A 24 4.53 16.61 2.45
C PRO A 24 3.33 16.08 3.26
N PRO A 25 2.09 16.57 3.07
CA PRO A 25 0.95 15.79 3.52
C PRO A 25 1.10 14.40 2.91
N GLN A 26 0.95 13.42 3.80
CA GLN A 26 1.30 12.05 3.52
C GLN A 26 0.27 11.46 2.55
N ALA A 27 0.76 10.60 1.68
CA ALA A 27 0.03 9.89 0.66
C ALA A 27 -0.08 8.43 1.11
N HIS A 28 -1.23 7.80 1.02
CA HIS A 28 -1.44 6.52 1.69
C HIS A 28 -2.29 5.54 0.90
N GLY A 29 -1.89 4.27 0.85
CA GLY A 29 -2.66 3.12 0.38
C GLY A 29 -3.65 2.57 1.38
N PHE A 30 -4.23 1.42 1.02
CA PHE A 30 -5.29 0.74 1.76
C PHE A 30 -5.06 0.95 3.26
N ALA A 31 -5.97 1.68 3.92
CA ALA A 31 -5.71 2.10 5.29
C ALA A 31 -5.93 0.94 6.26
N GLU A 32 -5.28 1.02 7.42
CA GLU A 32 -5.73 0.23 8.56
C GLU A 32 -7.22 0.53 8.77
N ASP A 33 -8.07 -0.48 8.83
CA ASP A 33 -9.51 -0.28 9.03
C ASP A 33 -9.89 -0.36 10.52
N ILE A 34 -9.10 -1.10 11.30
CA ILE A 34 -9.23 -1.25 12.75
C ILE A 34 -8.16 -0.44 13.47
N CYS A 35 -8.59 0.50 14.33
CA CYS A 35 -7.71 1.29 15.17
C CYS A 35 -7.84 0.90 16.64
N TYR A 36 -6.70 0.76 17.31
CA TYR A 36 -6.64 0.36 18.70
C TYR A 36 -6.70 1.56 19.63
N THR A 37 -7.46 1.41 20.72
CA THR A 37 -7.66 2.48 21.71
C THR A 37 -6.74 2.27 22.91
N PRO A 38 -5.98 3.30 23.37
CA PRO A 38 -5.21 3.21 24.60
C PRO A 38 -6.06 2.79 25.80
N GLY A 39 -5.55 1.83 26.58
CA GLY A 39 -6.21 1.38 27.81
C GLY A 39 -7.20 0.22 27.66
N GLY A 40 -7.22 -0.46 26.50
CA GLY A 40 -7.99 -1.69 26.31
C GLY A 40 -9.48 -1.47 26.05
N ALA A 41 -9.84 -0.31 25.50
CA ALA A 41 -11.20 -0.13 25.00
C ALA A 41 -11.36 -0.83 23.65
N PRO A 42 -12.59 -1.24 23.27
CA PRO A 42 -12.84 -1.91 22.00
C PRO A 42 -12.26 -1.13 20.81
N PRO A 43 -11.88 -1.85 19.74
CA PRO A 43 -11.33 -1.20 18.57
C PRO A 43 -12.41 -0.36 17.88
N HIS A 44 -11.97 0.68 17.17
CA HIS A 44 -12.84 1.59 16.42
C HIS A 44 -12.41 1.63 14.95
N ASN A 45 -13.29 2.10 14.06
CA ASN A 45 -12.90 2.29 12.68
C ASN A 45 -11.84 3.39 12.61
N CYS A 46 -10.74 3.12 11.93
CA CYS A 46 -9.70 4.12 11.68
C CYS A 46 -10.21 5.26 10.79
N ALA A 47 -10.90 4.95 9.69
CA ALA A 47 -11.46 5.95 8.78
C ALA A 47 -12.81 5.44 8.24
N PRO A 48 -13.91 5.49 9.03
CA PRO A 48 -15.20 5.11 8.51
C PRO A 48 -15.76 6.22 7.62
N LEU A 49 -16.36 5.84 6.49
CA LEU A 49 -17.12 6.77 5.65
C LEU A 49 -18.10 7.57 6.52
N PRO A 50 -18.03 8.91 6.54
CA PRO A 50 -18.94 9.73 7.31
C PRO A 50 -20.40 9.41 6.96
N PRO A 51 -21.33 9.31 7.94
CA PRO A 51 -22.74 9.07 7.65
C PRO A 51 -23.41 9.99 6.59
N PRO A 52 -23.06 11.29 6.46
CA PRO A 52 -23.65 12.14 5.40
C PRO A 52 -23.01 11.93 4.02
N CYS A 53 -21.89 11.23 3.94
CA CYS A 53 -21.18 11.00 2.69
C CYS A 53 -21.77 9.81 1.95
N PRO A 54 -22.21 10.00 0.70
CA PRO A 54 -22.79 8.91 -0.05
C PRO A 54 -21.67 8.02 -0.62
N VAL A 55 -22.04 6.79 -0.95
CA VAL A 55 -21.15 5.78 -1.51
C VAL A 55 -20.93 5.95 -3.03
N ASP A 56 -21.62 6.90 -3.66
CA ASP A 56 -21.59 7.16 -5.11
C ASP A 56 -21.00 8.54 -5.48
N ASP A 57 -20.38 9.25 -4.52
CA ASP A 57 -19.73 10.55 -4.77
C ASP A 57 -18.35 10.64 -4.09
N PRO A 58 -17.33 9.93 -4.63
CA PRO A 58 -15.96 10.04 -4.11
C PRO A 58 -15.39 11.45 -4.26
N ASN A 59 -15.96 12.30 -5.14
CA ASN A 59 -15.43 13.63 -5.44
C ASN A 59 -16.13 14.75 -4.65
N GLY A 60 -17.04 14.41 -3.74
CA GLY A 60 -17.78 15.36 -2.92
C GLY A 60 -16.82 16.18 -2.04
N PRO A 61 -16.73 17.51 -2.19
CA PRO A 61 -15.68 18.31 -1.54
C PRO A 61 -15.80 18.34 -0.01
N LEU A 62 -17.02 18.24 0.52
CA LEU A 62 -17.25 18.14 1.97
C LEU A 62 -16.78 16.79 2.51
N CYS A 63 -17.06 15.71 1.78
CA CYS A 63 -16.64 14.36 2.13
C CYS A 63 -15.12 14.22 2.04
N GLY A 64 -14.52 14.72 0.96
CA GLY A 64 -13.06 14.75 0.82
C GLY A 64 -12.37 15.51 1.95
N LEU A 65 -12.91 16.66 2.38
CA LEU A 65 -12.35 17.40 3.52
C LEU A 65 -12.49 16.64 4.84
N GLU A 66 -13.67 16.05 5.11
CA GLU A 66 -13.91 15.30 6.34
C GLU A 66 -13.05 14.03 6.41
N ALA A 67 -12.99 13.26 5.32
CA ALA A 67 -12.16 12.08 5.17
C ALA A 67 -10.67 12.43 5.37
N PHE A 68 -10.17 13.47 4.70
CA PHE A 68 -8.77 13.90 4.84
C PHE A 68 -8.41 14.31 6.27
N VAL A 69 -9.28 15.04 6.98
CA VAL A 69 -9.06 15.42 8.38
C VAL A 69 -9.04 14.20 9.30
N ARG A 70 -9.94 13.24 9.09
CA ARG A 70 -9.97 11.97 9.86
C ARG A 70 -8.71 11.15 9.61
N TYR A 71 -8.32 11.01 8.35
CA TYR A 71 -7.11 10.31 7.96
C TYR A 71 -5.88 10.88 8.70
N GLY A 72 -5.76 12.21 8.75
CA GLY A 72 -4.72 12.90 9.52
C GLY A 72 -4.73 12.63 11.04
N TYR A 73 -5.89 12.32 11.63
CA TYR A 73 -6.02 11.94 13.04
C TYR A 73 -5.61 10.48 13.27
N THR A 74 -5.99 9.59 12.36
CA THR A 74 -5.68 8.15 12.39
C THR A 74 -4.17 7.88 12.38
N LEU A 75 -3.42 8.63 11.57
CA LEU A 75 -1.96 8.54 11.49
C LEU A 75 -1.23 8.90 12.80
N ARG A 76 -1.94 9.53 13.74
CA ARG A 76 -1.39 9.91 15.05
C ARG A 76 -1.83 8.95 16.15
N GLN A 77 -2.52 7.85 15.82
CA GLN A 77 -2.92 6.87 16.81
C GLN A 77 -1.70 6.14 17.37
N PRO A 78 -1.48 6.19 18.70
CA PRO A 78 -0.23 5.73 19.30
C PRO A 78 -0.08 4.20 19.32
N LEU A 79 -1.17 3.47 19.12
CA LEU A 79 -1.16 2.00 19.09
C LEU A 79 -1.18 1.42 17.67
N GLY A 80 -1.18 2.28 16.65
CA GLY A 80 -1.34 1.89 15.25
C GLY A 80 -2.74 1.36 14.93
N GLY A 81 -2.83 0.65 13.82
CA GLY A 81 -4.03 -0.06 13.39
C GLY A 81 -3.70 -1.44 12.83
N ARG A 82 -4.69 -2.03 12.20
CA ARG A 82 -4.65 -3.30 11.50
C ARG A 82 -5.58 -3.22 10.31
N SER A 83 -5.12 -3.58 9.11
CA SER A 83 -5.99 -3.77 7.95
C SER A 83 -6.47 -5.22 7.86
N LEU A 84 -7.78 -5.45 7.90
CA LEU A 84 -8.37 -6.77 7.66
C LEU A 84 -8.19 -7.23 6.21
N VAL A 85 -7.87 -6.31 5.28
CA VAL A 85 -7.53 -6.65 3.89
C VAL A 85 -6.11 -7.21 3.82
N HIS A 86 -5.11 -6.48 4.31
CA HIS A 86 -3.69 -6.88 4.24
C HIS A 86 -3.29 -7.99 5.22
N SER A 87 -3.96 -8.08 6.38
CA SER A 87 -3.60 -9.09 7.40
C SER A 87 -4.53 -10.30 7.35
N ASP A 88 -5.73 -10.21 7.91
CA ASP A 88 -6.65 -11.35 8.06
C ASP A 88 -7.03 -12.00 6.73
N SER A 89 -7.45 -11.20 5.75
CA SER A 89 -7.89 -11.72 4.46
C SER A 89 -6.73 -12.38 3.71
N THR A 90 -5.56 -11.73 3.64
CA THR A 90 -4.34 -12.32 3.07
C THR A 90 -3.97 -13.63 3.76
N TYR A 91 -4.04 -13.70 5.10
CA TYR A 91 -3.76 -14.93 5.84
C TYR A 91 -4.75 -16.05 5.51
N ILE A 92 -6.06 -15.76 5.50
CA ILE A 92 -7.10 -16.73 5.18
C ILE A 92 -6.94 -17.22 3.73
N ILE A 93 -6.66 -16.33 2.78
CA ILE A 93 -6.40 -16.69 1.39
C ILE A 93 -5.15 -17.57 1.29
N ALA A 94 -4.03 -17.17 1.90
CA ALA A 94 -2.79 -17.94 1.89
C ALA A 94 -2.98 -19.36 2.44
N ARG A 95 -3.73 -19.50 3.55
CA ARG A 95 -4.08 -20.83 4.10
C ARG A 95 -4.98 -21.62 3.17
N THR A 96 -5.94 -20.98 2.54
CA THR A 96 -6.86 -21.62 1.58
C THR A 96 -6.13 -22.15 0.35
N VAL A 97 -5.12 -21.42 -0.16
CA VAL A 97 -4.36 -21.86 -1.34
C VAL A 97 -3.33 -22.96 -1.04
N GLY A 98 -3.00 -23.20 0.24
CA GLY A 98 -2.16 -24.32 0.68
C GLY A 98 -0.87 -23.96 1.43
N PHE A 99 -0.60 -22.68 1.72
CA PHE A 99 0.53 -22.31 2.59
C PHE A 99 0.34 -22.86 4.01
N SER A 100 1.44 -23.17 4.70
CA SER A 100 1.40 -23.56 6.11
C SER A 100 0.89 -22.42 7.00
N GLU A 101 0.49 -22.73 8.24
CA GLU A 101 0.06 -21.70 9.21
C GLU A 101 1.13 -20.63 9.42
N ARG A 102 2.39 -21.08 9.56
CA ARG A 102 3.54 -20.20 9.72
C ARG A 102 3.78 -19.34 8.48
N ASP A 103 3.77 -19.94 7.29
CA ASP A 103 4.05 -19.18 6.07
C ASP A 103 2.96 -18.14 5.80
N ALA A 104 1.69 -18.53 5.93
CA ALA A 104 0.56 -17.63 5.77
C ALA A 104 0.61 -16.47 6.78
N TYR A 105 0.98 -16.75 8.03
CA TYR A 105 1.16 -15.70 9.03
C TYR A 105 2.20 -14.67 8.60
N TRP A 106 3.38 -15.11 8.19
CA TRP A 106 4.46 -14.18 7.83
C TRP A 106 4.20 -13.46 6.51
N ILE A 107 3.49 -14.06 5.55
CA ILE A 107 3.03 -13.37 4.35
C ILE A 107 2.12 -12.19 4.76
N ALA A 108 1.06 -12.46 5.54
CA ALA A 108 0.11 -11.44 5.99
C ALA A 108 0.73 -10.39 6.93
N ALA A 109 1.66 -10.80 7.81
CA ALA A 109 2.34 -9.87 8.71
C ALA A 109 3.24 -8.88 7.95
N TYR A 110 3.89 -9.32 6.88
CA TYR A 110 4.73 -8.45 6.05
C TYR A 110 3.96 -7.68 4.98
N ASP A 111 2.78 -8.14 4.58
CA ASP A 111 1.79 -7.34 3.84
C ASP A 111 1.48 -6.08 4.68
N GLU A 112 0.93 -6.25 5.89
CA GLU A 112 0.64 -5.14 6.82
C GLU A 112 1.88 -4.33 7.24
N ALA A 113 3.03 -4.97 7.46
CA ALA A 113 4.24 -4.24 7.86
C ALA A 113 4.77 -3.31 6.75
N THR A 114 4.36 -3.47 5.50
CA THR A 114 4.77 -2.56 4.41
C THR A 114 4.18 -1.16 4.63
N ASP A 115 2.97 -1.07 5.17
CA ASP A 115 2.34 0.19 5.57
C ASP A 115 2.90 0.79 6.86
N LEU A 116 3.21 -0.08 7.84
CA LEU A 116 3.52 0.32 9.22
C LEU A 116 5.02 0.35 9.56
N GLY A 117 5.86 -0.25 8.72
CA GLY A 117 7.28 -0.52 8.94
C GLY A 117 7.52 -1.74 9.83
N THR A 118 6.69 -1.96 10.84
CA THR A 118 6.68 -3.19 11.66
C THR A 118 5.26 -3.61 11.94
N PHE A 119 5.00 -4.91 11.95
CA PHE A 119 3.74 -5.48 12.40
C PHE A 119 3.93 -6.16 13.76
N VAL A 120 3.06 -5.81 14.72
CA VAL A 120 2.97 -6.46 16.02
C VAL A 120 1.56 -7.01 16.18
N PRO A 121 1.35 -8.33 16.26
CA PRO A 121 0.01 -8.88 16.43
C PRO A 121 -0.58 -8.44 17.77
N ARG A 122 -1.77 -7.86 17.69
CA ARG A 122 -2.53 -7.35 18.84
C ARG A 122 -3.91 -7.99 18.87
N ASP A 123 -4.40 -8.22 20.08
CA ASP A 123 -5.78 -8.66 20.29
C ASP A 123 -6.79 -7.53 20.02
N ALA A 124 -8.08 -7.85 20.16
CA ALA A 124 -9.16 -6.88 19.94
C ALA A 124 -9.05 -5.65 20.88
N ASP A 125 -8.44 -5.78 22.05
CA ASP A 125 -8.25 -4.68 23.01
C ASP A 125 -6.96 -3.88 22.72
N GLY A 126 -6.22 -4.23 21.67
CA GLY A 126 -4.97 -3.59 21.27
C GLY A 126 -3.75 -4.02 22.10
N ALA A 127 -3.89 -5.03 22.97
CA ALA A 127 -2.78 -5.58 23.71
C ALA A 127 -1.97 -6.53 22.81
N PRO A 128 -0.62 -6.52 22.86
CA PRO A 128 0.17 -7.52 22.17
C PRO A 128 -0.24 -8.92 22.61
N VAL A 129 -0.38 -9.85 21.66
CA VAL A 129 -0.68 -11.25 21.98
C VAL A 129 0.45 -11.88 22.83
N PRO A 130 0.20 -12.95 23.60
CA PRO A 130 1.18 -13.52 24.53
C PRO A 130 2.57 -13.82 23.94
N ASP A 131 2.65 -14.23 22.67
CA ASP A 131 3.90 -14.53 21.96
C ASP A 131 4.30 -13.44 20.95
N ALA A 132 3.81 -12.21 21.11
CA ALA A 132 4.01 -11.12 20.13
C ALA A 132 5.49 -10.91 19.78
N ALA A 133 6.41 -11.01 20.74
CA ALA A 133 7.84 -10.82 20.49
C ALA A 133 8.43 -11.81 19.45
N ALA A 134 7.90 -13.03 19.36
CA ALA A 134 8.33 -14.02 18.38
C ALA A 134 7.60 -13.89 17.02
N LEU A 135 6.54 -13.07 17.00
CA LEU A 135 5.65 -12.87 15.87
C LEU A 135 5.79 -11.47 15.25
N THR A 136 6.48 -10.55 15.91
CA THR A 136 6.77 -9.21 15.37
C THR A 136 7.70 -9.30 14.17
N THR A 137 7.37 -8.58 13.10
CA THR A 137 8.21 -8.50 11.90
C THR A 137 9.51 -7.74 12.17
N ALA A 138 10.54 -8.02 11.38
CA ALA A 138 11.69 -7.13 11.28
C ALA A 138 11.24 -5.75 10.76
N ASP A 139 11.95 -4.70 11.17
CA ASP A 139 11.68 -3.34 10.71
C ASP A 139 11.97 -3.20 9.21
N ILE A 140 10.95 -2.88 8.44
CA ILE A 140 11.00 -2.56 7.02
C ILE A 140 10.52 -1.12 6.76
N SER A 141 10.71 -0.23 7.73
CA SER A 141 10.29 1.18 7.66
C SER A 141 10.74 1.90 6.40
N GLY A 142 11.82 1.49 5.75
CA GLY A 142 12.25 2.03 4.44
C GLY A 142 11.21 1.85 3.32
N LEU A 143 10.24 0.95 3.48
CA LEU A 143 9.17 0.68 2.51
C LEU A 143 7.88 1.47 2.77
N VAL A 144 7.76 2.14 3.93
CA VAL A 144 6.53 2.81 4.36
C VAL A 144 6.14 3.97 3.42
N ARG A 145 4.83 4.09 3.15
CA ARG A 145 4.17 5.12 2.33
C ARG A 145 4.59 6.56 2.57
N THR A 146 4.98 6.89 3.80
CA THR A 146 5.38 8.24 4.21
C THR A 146 6.85 8.55 3.98
N HIS A 147 7.66 7.56 3.59
CA HIS A 147 9.10 7.70 3.42
C HIS A 147 9.48 7.96 1.96
N PHE A 148 9.32 9.22 1.56
CA PHE A 148 9.71 9.70 0.22
C PHE A 148 11.21 9.56 -0.08
N ALA A 149 12.06 9.67 0.95
CA ALA A 149 13.52 9.67 0.79
C ALA A 149 14.11 8.27 0.61
N THR A 150 13.41 7.21 1.05
CA THR A 150 13.89 5.82 0.95
C THR A 150 13.35 5.10 -0.27
N GLY A 151 12.27 5.61 -0.86
CA GLY A 151 11.57 4.98 -1.99
C GLY A 151 10.31 4.27 -1.55
N GLY A 152 10.03 4.22 -0.24
CA GLY A 152 8.86 3.54 0.32
C GLY A 152 7.56 4.01 -0.31
N PHE A 153 7.38 5.32 -0.49
CA PHE A 153 6.22 5.89 -1.22
C PHE A 153 5.90 5.19 -2.56
N LEU A 154 6.90 4.68 -3.28
CA LEU A 154 6.71 4.02 -4.58
C LEU A 154 6.22 2.56 -4.46
N PHE A 155 6.17 1.98 -3.26
CA PHE A 155 5.47 0.71 -2.98
C PHE A 155 3.96 0.90 -2.79
N HIS A 156 3.50 2.14 -2.68
CA HIS A 156 2.10 2.48 -2.45
C HIS A 156 1.49 3.24 -3.63
N PHE A 157 2.28 4.05 -4.34
CA PHE A 157 1.86 4.72 -5.56
C PHE A 157 2.68 4.21 -6.74
N LEU A 158 2.08 3.29 -7.50
CA LEU A 158 2.71 2.60 -8.63
C LEU A 158 2.13 3.11 -9.96
N PRO A 159 2.45 4.32 -10.42
CA PRO A 159 2.06 4.78 -11.74
C PRO A 159 2.74 3.97 -12.84
N THR A 160 2.12 3.94 -14.01
CA THR A 160 2.62 3.20 -15.16
C THR A 160 3.61 4.03 -15.98
N MET A 161 4.57 3.35 -16.61
CA MET A 161 5.42 3.92 -17.64
C MET A 161 4.68 3.82 -18.97
N ARG A 162 4.26 4.94 -19.54
CA ARG A 162 3.50 4.95 -20.79
C ARG A 162 3.74 6.20 -21.63
N ASP A 163 3.65 6.02 -22.93
CA ASP A 163 3.59 7.07 -23.93
C ASP A 163 2.14 7.43 -24.26
N LEU A 164 1.95 8.56 -24.96
CA LEU A 164 0.62 9.06 -25.39
C LEU A 164 -0.16 8.12 -26.32
N ARG A 165 0.46 7.03 -26.79
CA ARG A 165 -0.14 6.08 -27.74
C ARG A 165 -0.50 4.75 -27.11
N ASP A 166 -0.02 4.51 -25.89
CA ASP A 166 -0.30 3.28 -25.18
C ASP A 166 -1.76 3.29 -24.70
N PRO A 167 -2.39 2.11 -24.59
CA PRO A 167 -3.73 2.02 -24.02
C PRO A 167 -3.75 2.56 -22.58
N GLU A 168 -4.91 3.06 -22.16
CA GLU A 168 -5.10 3.37 -20.73
C GLU A 168 -4.97 2.08 -19.91
N PRO A 169 -4.27 2.10 -18.76
CA PRO A 169 -4.18 0.95 -17.88
C PRO A 169 -5.56 0.54 -17.35
N ASP A 170 -5.73 -0.76 -17.08
CA ASP A 170 -6.83 -1.28 -16.26
C ASP A 170 -6.28 -1.52 -14.85
N GLY A 171 -6.25 -0.49 -14.02
CA GLY A 171 -5.66 -0.62 -12.69
C GLY A 171 -6.50 -1.42 -11.70
N LEU A 172 -7.74 -1.81 -12.01
CA LEU A 172 -8.47 -2.83 -11.24
C LEU A 172 -7.96 -4.25 -11.53
N ARG A 173 -7.27 -4.43 -12.66
CA ARG A 173 -6.67 -5.71 -13.07
C ARG A 173 -5.30 -5.45 -13.71
N PRO A 174 -4.34 -4.91 -12.94
CA PRO A 174 -3.04 -4.57 -13.50
C PRO A 174 -2.36 -5.82 -14.07
N ASP A 175 -1.70 -5.66 -15.23
CA ASP A 175 -0.95 -6.76 -15.83
C ASP A 175 0.39 -6.94 -15.11
N VAL A 176 0.42 -7.89 -14.18
CA VAL A 176 1.60 -8.20 -13.35
C VAL A 176 2.78 -8.79 -14.12
N ASP A 177 2.56 -9.13 -15.40
CA ASP A 177 3.56 -9.65 -16.34
C ASP A 177 3.90 -8.64 -17.45
N ASP A 178 3.50 -7.36 -17.31
CA ASP A 178 3.86 -6.28 -18.22
C ASP A 178 5.02 -5.42 -17.68
N PRO A 179 6.28 -5.84 -17.90
CA PRO A 179 7.43 -5.10 -17.41
C PRO A 179 7.65 -3.76 -18.11
N ALA A 180 7.01 -3.54 -19.27
CA ALA A 180 7.18 -2.32 -20.04
C ALA A 180 6.39 -1.15 -19.42
N HIS A 181 5.17 -1.43 -18.94
CA HIS A 181 4.28 -0.40 -18.38
C HIS A 181 4.11 -0.50 -16.86
N GLU A 182 3.90 -1.69 -16.29
CA GLU A 182 3.72 -1.94 -14.85
C GLU A 182 5.09 -2.17 -14.16
N VAL A 183 6.02 -1.22 -14.34
CA VAL A 183 7.44 -1.38 -14.02
C VAL A 183 7.68 -1.81 -12.56
N MET A 184 7.14 -1.04 -11.61
CA MET A 184 7.33 -1.31 -10.18
C MET A 184 6.67 -2.63 -9.77
N LEU A 185 5.43 -2.88 -10.21
CA LEU A 185 4.67 -4.08 -9.85
C LEU A 185 5.35 -5.35 -10.37
N THR A 186 5.72 -5.37 -11.65
CA THR A 186 6.41 -6.50 -12.29
C THR A 186 7.78 -6.74 -11.64
N HIS A 187 8.49 -5.67 -11.29
CA HIS A 187 9.79 -5.77 -10.61
C HIS A 187 9.69 -6.43 -9.23
N VAL A 188 8.79 -5.94 -8.38
CA VAL A 188 8.61 -6.48 -7.01
C VAL A 188 8.09 -7.92 -7.06
N ARG A 189 7.19 -8.23 -8.00
CA ARG A 189 6.74 -9.61 -8.25
C ARG A 189 7.91 -10.55 -8.56
N ARG A 190 8.77 -10.15 -9.51
CA ARG A 190 9.95 -10.93 -9.89
C ARG A 190 10.89 -11.15 -8.70
N TRP A 191 11.12 -10.11 -7.89
CA TRP A 191 11.94 -10.21 -6.69
C TRP A 191 11.35 -11.17 -5.64
N ALA A 192 10.03 -11.17 -5.49
CA ALA A 192 9.34 -12.10 -4.59
C ALA A 192 9.35 -13.54 -5.10
N MET A 193 9.12 -13.75 -6.41
CA MET A 193 9.14 -15.06 -7.06
C MET A 193 10.54 -15.70 -7.01
N ALA A 194 11.61 -14.89 -7.11
CA ALA A 194 12.98 -15.37 -7.01
C ALA A 194 13.32 -15.98 -5.64
N GLY A 195 12.61 -15.58 -4.58
CA GLY A 195 12.88 -16.01 -3.21
C GLY A 195 14.21 -15.47 -2.65
N PRO A 196 14.68 -16.03 -1.53
CA PRO A 196 15.93 -15.60 -0.89
C PRO A 196 17.14 -15.75 -1.82
N GLY A 197 18.06 -14.80 -1.70
CA GLY A 197 19.25 -14.67 -2.52
C GLY A 197 19.24 -13.41 -3.38
N THR A 198 20.13 -13.42 -4.38
CA THR A 198 20.44 -12.24 -5.22
C THR A 198 20.07 -12.45 -6.70
N ALA A 199 19.27 -13.48 -7.02
CA ALA A 199 18.90 -13.79 -8.40
C ALA A 199 18.06 -12.69 -9.06
N ALA A 200 17.32 -11.91 -8.26
CA ALA A 200 16.65 -10.69 -8.68
C ALA A 200 16.91 -9.60 -7.61
N PRO A 201 17.41 -8.42 -8.00
CA PRO A 201 17.57 -7.30 -7.07
C PRO A 201 16.21 -6.68 -6.71
N LEU A 202 16.14 -5.98 -5.58
CA LEU A 202 15.06 -5.04 -5.28
C LEU A 202 15.60 -3.62 -5.42
N CYS A 203 15.05 -2.86 -6.35
CA CYS A 203 15.55 -1.56 -6.75
C CYS A 203 14.56 -0.45 -6.40
N THR A 204 15.08 0.72 -6.04
CA THR A 204 14.26 1.89 -5.74
C THR A 204 13.39 2.27 -6.93
N GLY A 205 12.08 2.32 -6.72
CA GLY A 205 11.08 2.60 -7.77
C GLY A 205 10.94 1.50 -8.82
N GLY A 206 11.53 0.32 -8.58
CA GLY A 206 11.53 -0.80 -9.53
C GLY A 206 12.47 -0.63 -10.72
N PHE A 207 13.29 0.44 -10.73
CA PHE A 207 14.13 0.77 -11.88
C PHE A 207 15.42 -0.05 -11.88
N THR A 208 15.49 -0.97 -12.83
CA THR A 208 16.67 -1.75 -13.21
C THR A 208 17.36 -1.14 -14.42
N ASN A 209 18.58 -1.56 -14.71
CA ASN A 209 19.18 -1.31 -16.03
C ASN A 209 18.28 -1.93 -17.13
N PRO A 210 18.17 -1.31 -18.32
CA PRO A 210 17.34 -1.86 -19.39
C PRO A 210 17.63 -3.34 -19.65
N SER A 211 16.58 -4.15 -19.67
CA SER A 211 16.68 -5.56 -20.02
C SER A 211 17.02 -5.75 -21.51
N ALA A 212 17.15 -7.00 -21.95
CA ALA A 212 17.30 -7.30 -23.38
C ALA A 212 16.07 -6.90 -24.22
N SER A 213 14.87 -6.83 -23.62
CA SER A 213 13.65 -6.30 -24.23
C SER A 213 13.54 -4.78 -24.14
N GLY A 214 14.43 -4.12 -23.39
CA GLY A 214 14.47 -2.66 -23.23
C GLY A 214 13.59 -2.11 -22.10
N ASP A 215 12.92 -2.98 -21.33
CA ASP A 215 12.15 -2.56 -20.16
C ASP A 215 13.06 -2.25 -18.95
N TYR A 216 12.52 -1.49 -18.01
CA TYR A 216 13.22 -1.07 -16.79
C TYR A 216 12.89 -1.93 -15.57
N ALA A 217 12.12 -3.01 -15.69
CA ALA A 217 11.68 -3.82 -14.54
C ALA A 217 12.51 -5.10 -14.34
N THR A 218 13.00 -5.69 -15.43
CA THR A 218 13.53 -7.06 -15.45
C THR A 218 15.05 -7.17 -15.63
N GLY A 219 15.77 -6.04 -15.62
CA GLY A 219 17.23 -6.02 -15.62
C GLY A 219 17.86 -6.80 -14.47
N THR A 220 19.14 -7.13 -14.63
CA THR A 220 19.90 -7.91 -13.65
C THR A 220 20.44 -7.09 -12.49
N GLU A 221 20.51 -5.77 -12.65
CA GLU A 221 21.07 -4.81 -11.69
C GLU A 221 20.16 -3.59 -11.59
N CYS A 222 20.26 -2.87 -10.47
CA CYS A 222 19.53 -1.62 -10.30
C CYS A 222 20.07 -0.53 -11.23
N PHE A 223 19.18 0.35 -11.70
CA PHE A 223 19.52 1.35 -12.69
C PHE A 223 20.66 2.25 -12.21
N ALA A 224 21.71 2.36 -13.03
CA ALA A 224 22.86 3.22 -12.80
C ALA A 224 23.55 3.00 -11.43
N ASP A 225 23.59 1.78 -10.89
CA ASP A 225 24.41 1.47 -9.72
C ASP A 225 25.89 1.29 -10.14
N PRO A 226 26.90 2.01 -9.58
CA PRO A 226 26.84 2.89 -8.39
C PRO A 226 26.65 4.40 -8.66
N GLU A 227 26.59 4.84 -9.90
CA GLU A 227 26.34 6.24 -10.28
C GLU A 227 24.84 6.59 -10.32
N ALA A 228 24.20 6.50 -9.15
CA ALA A 228 22.75 6.61 -9.00
C ALA A 228 22.12 7.81 -9.75
N ALA A 229 21.08 7.53 -10.52
CA ALA A 229 20.29 8.54 -11.22
C ALA A 229 19.21 9.12 -10.30
N GLN A 230 18.75 10.35 -10.58
CA GLN A 230 17.67 10.96 -9.83
C GLN A 230 16.30 10.39 -10.25
N ILE A 231 15.40 10.30 -9.28
CA ILE A 231 13.97 10.07 -9.46
C ILE A 231 13.27 11.33 -8.96
N ASN A 232 12.70 12.11 -9.86
CA ASN A 232 12.01 13.35 -9.54
C ASN A 232 10.51 13.14 -9.69
N GLY A 233 9.72 13.50 -8.68
CA GLY A 233 8.28 13.35 -8.79
C GLY A 233 7.47 14.46 -8.16
N THR A 234 6.19 14.46 -8.47
CA THR A 234 5.19 15.38 -7.90
C THR A 234 3.94 14.61 -7.53
N TYR A 235 3.40 14.89 -6.34
CA TYR A 235 2.18 14.29 -5.81
C TYR A 235 1.13 15.36 -5.50
N SER A 236 -0.11 15.18 -5.97
CA SER A 236 -1.15 16.21 -5.86
C SER A 236 -1.59 16.44 -4.41
N VAL A 237 -1.65 17.69 -3.96
CA VAL A 237 -2.45 18.08 -2.79
C VAL A 237 -3.90 18.30 -3.24
N GLN A 238 -4.03 19.19 -4.22
CA GLN A 238 -5.23 19.54 -4.95
C GLN A 238 -4.77 20.17 -6.26
N ALA A 239 -4.99 19.51 -7.40
CA ALA A 239 -4.41 19.93 -8.66
C ALA A 239 -4.81 21.39 -8.99
N PRO A 240 -3.84 22.26 -9.36
CA PRO A 240 -2.44 21.96 -9.72
C PRO A 240 -1.41 22.07 -8.57
N LEU A 241 -1.84 22.24 -7.31
CA LEU A 241 -0.93 22.30 -6.16
C LEU A 241 -0.40 20.89 -5.86
N ALA A 242 0.93 20.73 -5.92
CA ALA A 242 1.60 19.46 -5.68
C ALA A 242 2.80 19.59 -4.76
N ILE A 243 3.17 18.47 -4.15
CA ILE A 243 4.40 18.33 -3.36
C ILE A 243 5.45 17.65 -4.24
N PRO A 244 6.61 18.28 -4.43
CA PRO A 244 7.72 17.61 -5.08
C PRO A 244 8.34 16.58 -4.13
N PHE A 245 8.82 15.48 -4.70
CA PHE A 245 9.71 14.55 -4.01
C PHE A 245 10.89 14.20 -4.90
N THR A 246 11.99 13.82 -4.27
CA THR A 246 13.23 13.41 -4.94
C THR A 246 13.75 12.14 -4.30
N ASN A 247 14.20 11.21 -5.12
CA ASN A 247 14.87 9.99 -4.70
C ASN A 247 16.01 9.68 -5.68
N VAL A 248 16.71 8.57 -5.47
CA VAL A 248 17.77 8.07 -6.34
C VAL A 248 17.56 6.61 -6.66
N THR A 249 17.96 6.20 -7.86
CA THR A 249 18.00 4.79 -8.24
C THR A 249 19.10 4.05 -7.47
N GLY A 250 19.02 2.72 -7.47
CA GLY A 250 19.94 1.85 -6.75
C GLY A 250 19.19 0.80 -5.93
N PRO A 251 19.89 0.08 -5.05
CA PRO A 251 19.25 -0.89 -4.16
C PRO A 251 18.25 -0.20 -3.21
N GLN A 252 17.06 -0.79 -3.07
CA GLN A 252 16.02 -0.27 -2.19
C GLN A 252 16.49 -0.21 -0.73
N VAL A 253 16.15 0.87 -0.03
CA VAL A 253 16.34 0.98 1.42
C VAL A 253 15.25 0.19 2.13
N ILE A 254 15.63 -0.76 2.98
CA ILE A 254 14.71 -1.60 3.76
C ILE A 254 14.41 -0.98 5.12
N SER A 255 15.45 -0.49 5.80
CA SER A 255 15.38 0.18 7.10
C SER A 255 16.63 1.07 7.27
N ASP A 256 16.75 1.81 8.36
CA ASP A 256 17.90 2.68 8.66
C ASP A 256 19.22 1.88 8.58
N GLY A 257 20.04 2.20 7.57
CA GLY A 257 21.30 1.53 7.30
C GLY A 257 21.21 0.12 6.69
N VAL A 258 20.02 -0.36 6.31
CA VAL A 258 19.80 -1.68 5.71
C VAL A 258 19.32 -1.52 4.26
N LEU A 259 20.09 -2.04 3.30
CA LEU A 259 19.74 -2.05 1.88
C LEU A 259 19.24 -3.43 1.44
N ALA A 260 18.56 -3.48 0.29
CA ALA A 260 17.99 -4.69 -0.30
C ALA A 260 18.93 -5.91 -0.36
N PRO A 261 20.25 -5.79 -0.67
CA PRO A 261 21.16 -6.95 -0.66
C PRO A 261 21.32 -7.60 0.72
N GLN A 262 20.95 -6.90 1.79
CA GLN A 262 21.00 -7.38 3.18
C GLN A 262 19.64 -7.94 3.65
N PHE A 263 18.59 -7.86 2.83
CA PHE A 263 17.21 -8.19 3.22
C PHE A 263 17.07 -9.56 3.86
N ASP A 264 17.64 -10.60 3.26
CA ASP A 264 17.47 -11.97 3.79
C ASP A 264 18.17 -12.16 5.13
N SER A 265 19.32 -11.51 5.34
CA SER A 265 20.02 -11.56 6.63
C SER A 265 19.32 -10.72 7.71
N TRP A 266 18.60 -9.68 7.29
CA TRP A 266 17.86 -8.77 8.15
C TRP A 266 16.54 -9.39 8.63
N VAL A 267 15.77 -9.96 7.71
CA VAL A 267 14.50 -10.65 8.01
C VAL A 267 14.72 -12.05 8.57
N GLY A 268 15.76 -12.75 8.12
CA GLY A 268 16.09 -14.11 8.55
C GLY A 268 15.25 -15.17 7.83
N ALA A 269 14.80 -16.17 8.60
CA ALA A 269 14.17 -17.38 8.06
C ALA A 269 12.88 -17.11 7.26
N GLU A 270 12.22 -15.99 7.52
CA GLU A 270 10.93 -15.63 6.91
C GLU A 270 11.08 -14.74 5.67
N SER A 271 12.30 -14.54 5.19
CA SER A 271 12.59 -13.62 4.08
C SER A 271 11.81 -13.92 2.80
N TRP A 272 11.53 -15.19 2.48
CA TRP A 272 10.68 -15.51 1.33
C TRP A 272 9.23 -15.09 1.56
N ASN A 273 8.66 -15.40 2.73
CA ASN A 273 7.30 -15.03 3.10
C ASN A 273 7.16 -13.49 3.15
N ALA A 274 8.17 -12.79 3.67
CA ALA A 274 8.22 -11.34 3.71
C ALA A 274 8.20 -10.71 2.31
N ARG A 275 8.97 -11.27 1.37
CA ARG A 275 8.97 -10.81 -0.02
C ARG A 275 7.60 -10.92 -0.67
N ILE A 276 6.89 -12.03 -0.42
CA ILE A 276 5.53 -12.24 -0.93
C ILE A 276 4.58 -11.21 -0.30
N GLY A 277 4.60 -11.02 1.01
CA GLY A 277 3.77 -10.02 1.70
C GLY A 277 3.95 -8.61 1.15
N ILE A 278 5.20 -8.15 1.00
CA ILE A 278 5.53 -6.84 0.42
C ILE A 278 5.01 -6.69 -1.01
N TYR A 279 5.08 -7.76 -1.81
CA TYR A 279 4.53 -7.75 -3.16
C TYR A 279 3.00 -7.64 -3.16
N LEU A 280 2.32 -8.45 -2.33
CA LEU A 280 0.86 -8.42 -2.23
C LEU A 280 0.35 -7.07 -1.76
N HIS A 281 1.08 -6.42 -0.83
CA HIS A 281 0.82 -5.03 -0.43
C HIS A 281 0.85 -4.09 -1.64
N ALA A 282 1.96 -4.10 -2.40
CA ALA A 282 2.12 -3.23 -3.56
C ALA A 282 1.07 -3.48 -4.66
N LEU A 283 0.65 -4.74 -4.84
CA LEU A 283 -0.43 -5.12 -5.74
C LEU A 283 -1.78 -4.56 -5.28
N ALA A 284 -2.11 -4.71 -4.00
CA ALA A 284 -3.33 -4.15 -3.44
C ALA A 284 -3.33 -2.63 -3.62
N ASP A 285 -2.25 -1.94 -3.25
CA ASP A 285 -2.17 -0.48 -3.37
C ASP A 285 -2.20 0.02 -4.82
N ARG A 286 -1.64 -0.74 -5.77
CA ARG A 286 -1.80 -0.45 -7.20
C ARG A 286 -3.27 -0.45 -7.63
N ILE A 287 -4.10 -1.31 -7.02
CA ILE A 287 -5.53 -1.47 -7.31
C ILE A 287 -6.36 -0.41 -6.58
N SER A 288 -6.14 -0.18 -5.27
CA SER A 288 -6.87 0.86 -4.52
C SER A 288 -6.62 2.25 -5.08
N HIS A 289 -5.40 2.52 -5.52
CA HIS A 289 -5.03 3.81 -6.10
C HIS A 289 -5.22 3.94 -7.60
N HIS A 290 -5.83 2.94 -8.27
CA HIS A 290 -5.87 2.90 -9.73
C HIS A 290 -6.31 4.22 -10.36
N ALA A 291 -7.33 4.90 -9.84
CA ALA A 291 -7.79 6.19 -10.36
C ALA A 291 -6.66 7.24 -10.45
N CYS A 292 -5.78 7.28 -9.44
CA CYS A 292 -4.60 8.14 -9.45
C CYS A 292 -3.47 7.55 -10.30
N THR A 293 -3.12 6.28 -10.12
CA THR A 293 -1.93 5.66 -10.74
C THR A 293 -2.10 5.39 -12.22
N ASP A 294 -3.33 5.18 -12.71
CA ASP A 294 -3.67 5.07 -14.13
C ASP A 294 -3.54 6.44 -14.82
N ALA A 295 -3.98 7.51 -14.15
CA ALA A 295 -3.81 8.89 -14.62
C ALA A 295 -2.35 9.38 -14.50
N GLY A 296 -1.60 8.80 -13.57
CA GLY A 296 -0.19 9.05 -13.34
C GLY A 296 0.69 8.58 -14.49
N THR A 297 1.92 9.11 -14.55
CA THR A 297 2.90 8.69 -15.56
C THR A 297 4.30 8.62 -15.00
N VAL A 298 5.05 7.60 -15.42
CA VAL A 298 6.51 7.51 -15.28
C VAL A 298 7.15 7.78 -16.63
N THR A 299 8.13 8.67 -16.68
CA THR A 299 8.99 8.92 -17.85
C THR A 299 10.40 8.44 -17.57
N ALA A 300 10.94 7.60 -18.47
CA ALA A 300 12.31 7.12 -18.39
C ALA A 300 13.36 8.21 -18.73
N PRO A 301 14.62 8.05 -18.30
CA PRO A 301 15.72 8.94 -18.66
C PRO A 301 15.93 9.05 -20.19
N SER A 302 16.33 10.24 -20.65
CA SER A 302 16.78 10.52 -22.02
C SER A 302 18.13 11.26 -22.03
N PRO A 303 18.84 11.35 -23.17
CA PRO A 303 20.09 12.11 -23.27
C PRO A 303 19.97 13.58 -22.81
N GLU A 304 18.81 14.20 -23.01
CA GLU A 304 18.52 15.57 -22.60
C GLU A 304 18.08 15.69 -21.13
N ARG A 305 17.61 14.59 -20.54
CA ARG A 305 17.08 14.52 -19.17
C ARG A 305 17.44 13.17 -18.52
N PRO A 306 18.59 13.06 -17.83
CA PRO A 306 19.11 11.81 -17.29
C PRO A 306 18.45 11.40 -15.96
N ASP A 307 17.15 11.67 -15.78
CA ASP A 307 16.37 11.39 -14.57
C ASP A 307 15.07 10.67 -14.88
N PHE A 308 14.63 9.79 -13.99
CA PHE A 308 13.25 9.28 -14.01
C PHE A 308 12.32 10.37 -13.50
N ARG A 309 11.15 10.51 -14.14
CA ARG A 309 10.13 11.47 -13.72
C ARG A 309 8.81 10.80 -13.42
N ILE A 310 8.20 11.16 -12.29
CA ILE A 310 6.91 10.66 -11.85
C ILE A 310 5.93 11.82 -11.72
N ASP A 311 4.90 11.86 -12.55
CA ASP A 311 3.85 12.89 -12.49
C ASP A 311 2.53 12.32 -11.97
N LEU A 312 2.26 12.59 -10.69
CA LEU A 312 0.98 12.34 -10.01
C LEU A 312 0.24 13.66 -9.68
N ASN A 313 0.59 14.78 -10.33
CA ASN A 313 -0.16 16.04 -10.17
C ASN A 313 -1.40 16.06 -11.07
N LYS A 314 -2.32 15.12 -10.83
CA LYS A 314 -3.57 14.95 -11.56
C LYS A 314 -4.76 15.15 -10.61
N PRO A 315 -5.92 15.64 -11.10
CA PRO A 315 -7.12 15.73 -10.27
C PRO A 315 -7.54 14.40 -9.62
N ALA A 316 -7.31 13.27 -10.32
CA ALA A 316 -7.59 11.94 -9.78
C ALA A 316 -6.69 11.53 -8.61
N CYS A 317 -5.59 12.26 -8.38
CA CYS A 317 -4.65 12.07 -7.27
C CYS A 317 -4.87 13.06 -6.12
N ASP A 318 -5.92 13.88 -6.16
CA ASP A 318 -6.19 14.87 -5.12
C ASP A 318 -6.50 14.21 -3.77
N GLN A 319 -6.04 14.80 -2.67
CA GLN A 319 -6.11 14.16 -1.34
C GLN A 319 -7.53 13.92 -0.84
N GLY A 320 -8.49 14.78 -1.21
CA GLY A 320 -9.88 14.63 -0.80
C GLY A 320 -10.51 13.37 -1.37
N PRO A 321 -10.64 13.25 -2.71
CA PRO A 321 -11.20 12.06 -3.33
C PRO A 321 -10.44 10.79 -3.02
N HIS A 322 -9.11 10.89 -2.91
CA HIS A 322 -8.26 9.81 -2.48
C HIS A 322 -8.63 9.31 -1.07
N ALA A 323 -8.76 10.20 -0.08
CA ALA A 323 -9.13 9.82 1.27
C ALA A 323 -10.52 9.17 1.34
N VAL A 324 -11.49 9.61 0.53
CA VAL A 324 -12.84 9.00 0.49
C VAL A 324 -12.78 7.57 -0.06
N ARG A 325 -11.95 7.30 -1.08
CA ARG A 325 -11.83 5.95 -1.64
C ARG A 325 -11.26 4.94 -0.64
N HIS A 326 -10.37 5.35 0.26
CA HIS A 326 -9.98 4.51 1.41
C HIS A 326 -11.15 4.15 2.31
N GLU A 327 -12.07 5.09 2.54
CA GLU A 327 -13.26 4.84 3.34
C GLU A 327 -14.28 3.90 2.65
N TYR A 328 -14.13 3.66 1.34
CA TYR A 328 -14.93 2.71 0.55
C TYR A 328 -14.38 1.27 0.60
N GLU A 329 -13.14 1.06 1.05
CA GLU A 329 -12.50 -0.26 1.01
C GLU A 329 -13.10 -1.25 2.02
N THR A 330 -13.73 -0.73 3.07
CA THR A 330 -14.36 -1.53 4.11
C THR A 330 -15.60 -0.85 4.70
N GLY A 331 -16.51 -1.62 5.29
CA GLY A 331 -17.62 -1.06 6.06
C GLY A 331 -18.71 -0.35 5.27
N VAL A 332 -18.70 -0.50 3.95
CA VAL A 332 -19.72 -0.03 3.00
C VAL A 332 -20.27 -1.21 2.22
N ASP A 333 -21.39 -1.01 1.53
CA ASP A 333 -21.90 -1.99 0.56
C ASP A 333 -21.13 -1.83 -0.75
N PHE A 334 -20.24 -2.79 -1.06
CA PHE A 334 -19.41 -2.73 -2.26
C PHE A 334 -20.24 -2.76 -3.54
N GLY A 335 -21.41 -3.40 -3.53
CA GLY A 335 -22.32 -3.42 -4.67
C GLY A 335 -23.02 -2.07 -4.94
N ALA A 336 -22.93 -1.13 -4.00
CA ALA A 336 -23.45 0.23 -4.14
C ALA A 336 -22.38 1.23 -4.62
N LEU A 337 -21.11 0.82 -4.71
CA LEU A 337 -20.03 1.62 -5.28
C LEU A 337 -20.12 1.59 -6.82
N GLU A 338 -19.66 2.67 -7.45
CA GLU A 338 -19.42 2.66 -8.89
C GLU A 338 -18.38 1.58 -9.24
N PRO A 339 -18.45 0.97 -10.44
CA PRO A 339 -17.56 -0.13 -10.81
C PRO A 339 -16.06 0.20 -10.68
N GLU A 340 -15.67 1.46 -10.93
CA GLU A 340 -14.30 1.92 -10.76
C GLU A 340 -13.85 1.89 -9.29
N ASP A 341 -14.75 2.11 -8.33
CA ASP A 341 -14.42 2.18 -6.90
C ASP A 341 -14.54 0.82 -6.18
N GLN A 342 -14.86 -0.28 -6.88
CA GLN A 342 -14.95 -1.64 -6.33
C GLN A 342 -13.56 -2.30 -6.13
N THR A 343 -12.63 -1.57 -5.52
CA THR A 343 -11.21 -1.93 -5.41
C THR A 343 -10.97 -3.12 -4.49
N THR A 344 -11.75 -3.30 -3.41
CA THR A 344 -11.60 -4.43 -2.48
C THR A 344 -11.89 -5.79 -3.14
N GLU A 345 -12.92 -5.88 -3.98
CA GLU A 345 -13.20 -7.10 -4.74
C GLU A 345 -12.08 -7.41 -5.73
N ALA A 346 -11.63 -6.41 -6.48
CA ALA A 346 -10.53 -6.52 -7.41
C ALA A 346 -9.23 -6.97 -6.72
N ALA A 347 -8.86 -6.33 -5.61
CA ALA A 347 -7.65 -6.62 -4.84
C ALA A 347 -7.66 -8.04 -4.27
N LEU A 348 -8.72 -8.44 -3.55
CA LEU A 348 -8.81 -9.79 -2.98
C LEU A 348 -8.79 -10.87 -4.07
N SER A 349 -9.41 -10.60 -5.23
CA SER A 349 -9.39 -11.51 -6.37
C SER A 349 -7.98 -11.69 -6.95
N MET A 350 -7.24 -10.59 -7.15
CA MET A 350 -5.86 -10.62 -7.66
C MET A 350 -4.88 -11.24 -6.64
N ILE A 351 -5.02 -10.91 -5.35
CA ILE A 351 -4.23 -11.52 -4.26
C ILE A 351 -4.42 -13.05 -4.24
N TYR A 352 -5.64 -13.54 -4.41
CA TYR A 352 -5.91 -14.97 -4.51
C TYR A 352 -5.14 -15.62 -5.67
N ASP A 353 -5.20 -15.02 -6.86
CA ASP A 353 -4.56 -15.56 -8.06
C ASP A 353 -3.04 -15.56 -7.91
N GLU A 354 -2.46 -14.49 -7.38
CA GLU A 354 -1.02 -14.41 -7.13
C GLU A 354 -0.57 -15.41 -6.05
N LEU A 355 -1.33 -15.57 -4.97
CA LEU A 355 -1.03 -16.58 -3.95
C LEU A 355 -1.11 -18.02 -4.50
N VAL A 356 -2.00 -18.29 -5.46
CA VAL A 356 -2.01 -19.56 -6.21
C VAL A 356 -0.72 -19.75 -7.01
N GLU A 357 -0.24 -18.71 -7.71
CA GLU A 357 1.02 -18.75 -8.46
C GLU A 357 2.23 -18.98 -7.53
N PHE A 358 2.33 -18.24 -6.42
CA PHE A 358 3.39 -18.43 -5.43
C PHE A 358 3.33 -19.83 -4.82
N ALA A 359 2.14 -20.32 -4.43
CA ALA A 359 1.98 -21.66 -3.87
C ALA A 359 2.40 -22.75 -4.88
N ARG A 360 2.15 -22.54 -6.18
CA ARG A 360 2.60 -23.44 -7.25
C ARG A 360 4.12 -23.48 -7.32
N VAL A 361 4.78 -22.32 -7.35
CA VAL A 361 6.26 -22.22 -7.38
C VAL A 361 6.88 -22.84 -6.14
N ARG A 362 6.24 -22.68 -4.98
CA ARG A 362 6.67 -23.21 -3.69
C ARG A 362 6.40 -24.70 -3.51
N GLY A 363 5.59 -25.31 -4.38
CA GLY A 363 5.15 -26.71 -4.26
C GLY A 363 4.21 -26.95 -3.08
N THR A 364 3.53 -25.90 -2.59
CA THR A 364 2.57 -25.96 -1.47
C THR A 364 1.12 -25.87 -1.92
N LEU A 365 0.87 -25.64 -3.22
CA LEU A 365 -0.48 -25.45 -3.78
C LEU A 365 -1.41 -26.62 -3.45
N ASP A 366 -2.54 -26.31 -2.82
CA ASP A 366 -3.70 -27.19 -2.79
C ASP A 366 -4.39 -27.17 -4.15
N SER A 367 -4.47 -28.33 -4.80
CA SER A 367 -5.18 -28.51 -6.07
C SER A 367 -6.63 -27.99 -6.09
N GLN A 368 -7.32 -27.98 -4.94
CA GLN A 368 -8.70 -27.48 -4.85
C GLN A 368 -8.77 -25.96 -5.05
N ALA A 369 -7.70 -25.21 -4.73
CA ALA A 369 -7.62 -23.77 -4.93
C ALA A 369 -7.67 -23.35 -6.40
N LEU A 370 -7.43 -24.29 -7.35
CA LEU A 370 -7.60 -24.02 -8.78
C LEU A 370 -9.06 -24.05 -9.24
N THR A 371 -9.99 -24.46 -8.38
CA THR A 371 -11.40 -24.52 -8.75
C THR A 371 -12.07 -23.15 -8.56
N PRO A 372 -12.82 -22.65 -9.55
CA PRO A 372 -13.53 -21.38 -9.40
C PRO A 372 -14.50 -21.36 -8.21
N THR A 373 -15.04 -22.52 -7.83
CA THR A 373 -15.93 -22.66 -6.68
C THR A 373 -15.24 -22.33 -5.36
N VAL A 374 -13.98 -22.74 -5.16
CA VAL A 374 -13.25 -22.42 -3.92
C VAL A 374 -12.97 -20.92 -3.83
N LYS A 375 -12.49 -20.30 -4.91
CA LYS A 375 -12.28 -18.84 -4.96
C LYS A 375 -13.59 -18.08 -4.70
N SER A 376 -14.67 -18.45 -5.37
CA SER A 376 -15.98 -17.81 -5.20
C SER A 376 -16.52 -17.96 -3.77
N ALA A 377 -16.45 -19.16 -3.20
CA ALA A 377 -16.93 -19.42 -1.83
C ALA A 377 -16.13 -18.65 -0.79
N LEU A 378 -14.82 -18.48 -0.99
CA LEU A 378 -13.97 -17.70 -0.10
C LEU A 378 -14.22 -16.20 -0.24
N LEU A 379 -14.19 -15.68 -1.46
CA LEU A 379 -14.21 -14.23 -1.70
C LEU A 379 -15.64 -13.69 -1.72
N VAL A 380 -16.48 -14.18 -2.63
CA VAL A 380 -17.83 -13.65 -2.88
C VAL A 380 -18.80 -14.01 -1.77
N ASP A 381 -18.79 -15.27 -1.32
CA ASP A 381 -19.70 -15.74 -0.27
C ASP A 381 -19.14 -15.54 1.15
N GLY A 382 -17.87 -15.11 1.27
CA GLY A 382 -17.12 -15.07 2.52
C GLY A 382 -16.55 -13.70 2.86
N LEU A 383 -15.33 -13.41 2.39
CA LEU A 383 -14.55 -12.24 2.79
C LEU A 383 -15.22 -10.92 2.41
N LEU A 384 -15.78 -10.80 1.20
CA LEU A 384 -16.45 -9.57 0.77
C LEU A 384 -17.60 -9.19 1.70
N PRO A 385 -18.65 -10.03 1.90
CA PRO A 385 -19.73 -9.67 2.82
C PRO A 385 -19.26 -9.45 4.26
N ALA A 386 -18.21 -10.16 4.71
CA ALA A 386 -17.63 -9.95 6.03
C ALA A 386 -16.98 -8.55 6.19
N LEU A 387 -16.30 -8.04 5.17
CA LEU A 387 -15.64 -6.73 5.18
C LEU A 387 -16.64 -5.56 5.11
N GLN A 388 -17.86 -5.77 4.62
CA GLN A 388 -18.90 -4.73 4.54
C GLN A 388 -19.48 -4.33 5.90
N HIS A 389 -19.20 -5.08 6.97
CA HIS A 389 -19.68 -4.73 8.31
C HIS A 389 -19.11 -3.38 8.76
N ARG A 390 -19.97 -2.38 9.01
CA ARG A 390 -19.51 -1.04 9.43
C ARG A 390 -18.90 -1.02 10.82
N ASN A 391 -19.33 -1.90 11.73
CA ASN A 391 -18.76 -1.99 13.06
C ASN A 391 -17.45 -2.82 13.00
N PRO A 392 -16.32 -2.32 13.51
CA PRO A 392 -15.01 -2.98 13.36
C PRO A 392 -14.91 -4.29 14.15
N VAL A 393 -15.59 -4.41 15.30
CA VAL A 393 -15.63 -5.65 16.08
C VAL A 393 -16.46 -6.71 15.36
N GLU A 394 -17.63 -6.33 14.83
CA GLU A 394 -18.46 -7.23 14.02
C GLU A 394 -17.72 -7.68 12.76
N ARG A 395 -17.01 -6.75 12.09
CA ARG A 395 -16.19 -7.05 10.92
C ARG A 395 -15.06 -8.02 11.22
N LEU A 396 -14.27 -7.76 12.26
CA LEU A 396 -13.19 -8.66 12.71
C LEU A 396 -13.74 -10.07 13.00
N ASN A 397 -14.86 -10.16 13.71
CA ASN A 397 -15.54 -11.43 13.99
C ASN A 397 -15.98 -12.13 12.69
N ALA A 398 -16.62 -11.39 11.77
CA ALA A 398 -17.13 -11.93 10.51
C ALA A 398 -16.00 -12.46 9.61
N VAL A 399 -14.90 -11.71 9.47
CA VAL A 399 -13.72 -12.12 8.69
C VAL A 399 -13.09 -13.36 9.31
N THR A 400 -12.93 -13.37 10.63
CA THR A 400 -12.43 -14.55 11.37
C THR A 400 -13.30 -15.78 11.11
N GLU A 401 -14.63 -15.62 11.14
CA GLU A 401 -15.58 -16.71 10.90
C GLU A 401 -15.42 -17.32 9.51
N VAL A 402 -15.09 -16.53 8.48
CA VAL A 402 -14.80 -17.03 7.12
C VAL A 402 -13.69 -18.08 7.17
N GLY A 403 -12.56 -17.78 7.84
CA GLY A 403 -11.47 -18.72 8.03
C GLY A 403 -11.89 -19.95 8.84
N CYS A 404 -12.61 -19.75 9.94
CA CYS A 404 -13.06 -20.83 10.81
C CYS A 404 -13.98 -21.84 10.10
N ARG A 405 -14.87 -21.39 9.20
CA ARG A 405 -15.71 -22.28 8.38
C ARG A 405 -14.88 -23.17 7.45
N GLY A 406 -13.71 -22.69 7.03
CA GLY A 406 -12.73 -23.44 6.24
C GLY A 406 -11.76 -24.30 7.06
N GLY A 407 -11.90 -24.34 8.39
CA GLY A 407 -10.97 -25.04 9.28
C GLY A 407 -9.62 -24.34 9.44
N ILE A 408 -9.53 -23.06 9.10
CA ILE A 408 -8.33 -22.24 9.24
C ILE A 408 -8.30 -21.67 10.66
N PRO A 409 -7.22 -21.87 11.44
CA PRO A 409 -7.07 -21.24 12.75
C PRO A 409 -7.13 -19.72 12.63
N ALA A 410 -7.73 -19.05 13.61
CA ALA A 410 -7.80 -17.59 13.63
C ALA A 410 -6.41 -16.95 13.55
N PHE A 411 -6.30 -15.83 12.84
CA PHE A 411 -5.07 -15.04 12.80
C PHE A 411 -4.69 -14.58 14.22
N PRO A 412 -3.39 -14.52 14.60
CA PRO A 412 -3.00 -14.10 15.94
C PRO A 412 -3.60 -12.75 16.37
N GLY A 413 -4.36 -12.77 17.46
CA GLY A 413 -5.07 -11.59 17.99
C GLY A 413 -6.52 -11.45 17.50
N SER A 414 -6.93 -12.25 16.51
CA SER A 414 -8.34 -12.39 16.16
C SER A 414 -9.10 -13.23 17.20
N PRO A 415 -10.44 -13.08 17.28
CA PRO A 415 -11.30 -13.97 18.05
C PRO A 415 -11.01 -15.44 17.75
N VAL A 416 -11.08 -16.31 18.76
CA VAL A 416 -10.91 -17.75 18.53
C VAL A 416 -12.11 -18.30 17.74
N CYS A 417 -11.86 -19.30 16.88
CA CYS A 417 -12.94 -20.01 16.22
C CYS A 417 -13.90 -20.62 17.25
N GLY A 418 -15.18 -20.27 17.16
CA GLY A 418 -16.23 -20.91 17.96
C GLY A 418 -16.30 -22.40 17.62
N GLY A 419 -16.21 -23.25 18.65
CA GLY A 419 -16.37 -24.70 18.52
C GLY A 419 -17.82 -25.16 18.41
#